data_AF-A0A9X0A9M9-F1
#
_entry.id   AF-A0A9X0A9M9-F1
#
_cell.length_a   1.000
_cell.length_b   1.000
_cell.length_c   1.000
_cell.angle_alpha   90.00
_cell.angle_beta   90.00
_cell.angle_gamma   90.00
#
_symmetry.space_group_name_H-M   'P 1'
#
loop_
_entity.id
_entity.type
_entity.pdbx_description
1 polymer ?
#
loop_
_entity_poly.entity_id
_entity_poly.type
_entity_poly.pdbx_seq_one_letter_code
_entity_poly.pdbx_strand_id
1 'polypeptide(L)'
;MVALRVCFASFVLLWTSALSYRRPLGDFINHYETLDYDTTPVLDQHARVRRSTPNSDHRIELNLKTQQREFRIRLRRDTELFTDDFAVENSDFDPAKVVTGDVEGHKDSLVHGFISDDGVFEGKIHVGNDEYFVESAKQYFKDAPKDFHSVIYESRDVHYPHAYGPGCGVNEKSKRWMDDVKRSAVSGNVVEKEHDTKFEPVINRYRRAADSIDVKKLSCTLKMRADHLFTENMAGGNKERAMLLMADHVKAANAIFKNTDFDGQGKSEGIQFQIQRMGANDSADLVASNPYRDNNIGVEKLLEINSEENHNDVCLSYIFTYRDFADGVLGLAWVAEAGGAAGGICEKATTFRDGKKKSLNTGVVTFINYNKKVIQKVSQITFAHETGHNYGSPHDSTSECAPGGSAGNFIMFARATSGDQKNNRLFSPCSKQKMNAVMNVKGRCAAESCCFKDAKGAICGNMVVEGNEQCDCGYKEDKSCSEDTCCEGRDQGSTDGTGCNRLPGKECRTDAGSIIYYNKRQVSWLSCALLDNNTNKEH
;
A
#
# COMPACT_ATOMS: atom_id res chain seq x y z
N MET A 1 34.11 -39.91 -40.46
CA MET A 1 32.85 -39.16 -40.71
C MET A 1 31.78 -39.31 -39.62
N VAL A 2 31.80 -40.38 -38.80
CA VAL A 2 30.80 -40.56 -37.72
C VAL A 2 31.08 -39.67 -36.49
N ALA A 3 32.34 -39.50 -36.10
CA ALA A 3 32.73 -38.68 -34.93
C ALA A 3 32.38 -37.18 -35.08
N LEU A 4 32.50 -36.61 -36.30
CA LEU A 4 32.14 -35.22 -36.56
C LEU A 4 30.64 -34.96 -36.46
N ARG A 5 29.79 -35.95 -36.78
CA ARG A 5 28.33 -35.83 -36.70
C ARG A 5 27.82 -35.92 -35.27
N VAL A 6 28.49 -36.69 -34.40
CA VAL A 6 28.13 -36.78 -32.98
C VAL A 6 28.50 -35.48 -32.25
N CYS A 7 29.66 -34.88 -32.51
CA CYS A 7 30.03 -33.59 -31.92
C CYS A 7 29.10 -32.44 -32.35
N PHE A 8 28.65 -32.42 -33.61
CA PHE A 8 27.70 -31.40 -34.09
C PHE A 8 26.31 -31.57 -33.48
N ALA A 9 25.83 -32.81 -33.32
CA ALA A 9 24.56 -33.09 -32.65
C ALA A 9 24.58 -32.73 -31.16
N SER A 10 25.70 -32.98 -30.47
CA SER A 10 25.88 -32.58 -29.06
C SER A 10 26.01 -31.06 -28.90
N PHE A 11 26.67 -30.35 -29.82
CA PHE A 11 26.74 -28.89 -29.80
C PHE A 11 25.40 -28.23 -30.13
N VAL A 12 24.61 -28.80 -31.04
CA VAL A 12 23.25 -28.34 -31.34
C VAL A 12 22.30 -28.63 -30.17
N LEU A 13 22.41 -29.80 -29.51
CA LEU A 13 21.62 -30.11 -28.32
C LEU A 13 21.98 -29.22 -27.11
N LEU A 14 23.27 -28.88 -26.93
CA LEU A 14 23.75 -27.93 -25.92
C LEU A 14 23.38 -26.46 -26.26
N TRP A 15 23.28 -26.10 -27.54
CA TRP A 15 22.74 -24.79 -27.96
C TRP A 15 21.21 -24.73 -27.82
N THR A 16 20.49 -25.82 -28.03
CA THR A 16 19.02 -25.84 -27.81
C THR A 16 18.64 -25.89 -26.33
N SER A 17 19.50 -26.42 -25.45
CA SER A 17 19.27 -26.38 -23.99
C SER A 17 19.73 -25.07 -23.34
N ALA A 18 20.67 -24.34 -23.95
CA ALA A 18 21.12 -23.01 -23.50
C ALA A 18 20.26 -21.85 -24.05
N LEU A 19 19.35 -22.11 -24.99
CA LEU A 19 18.32 -21.16 -25.46
C LEU A 19 16.92 -21.52 -24.94
N SER A 20 16.79 -21.78 -23.63
CA SER A 20 15.53 -21.41 -22.96
C SER A 20 15.51 -19.89 -22.77
N TYR A 21 15.46 -19.15 -23.88
CA TYR A 21 15.12 -17.74 -23.89
C TYR A 21 13.65 -17.69 -23.49
N ARG A 22 13.36 -17.70 -22.19
CA ARG A 22 11.99 -17.46 -21.71
C ARG A 22 11.59 -16.12 -22.27
N ARG A 23 10.55 -16.11 -23.11
CA ARG A 23 10.02 -14.89 -23.69
C ARG A 23 9.64 -13.95 -22.54
N PRO A 24 9.91 -12.65 -22.65
CA PRO A 24 9.42 -11.69 -21.66
C PRO A 24 7.90 -11.80 -21.53
N LEU A 25 7.39 -11.57 -20.33
CA LEU A 25 5.97 -11.54 -20.04
C LEU A 25 5.44 -10.12 -20.27
N GLY A 26 4.59 -9.98 -21.29
CA GLY A 26 4.17 -8.66 -21.75
C GLY A 26 5.36 -7.84 -22.26
N ASP A 27 5.28 -6.52 -22.10
CA ASP A 27 6.30 -5.59 -22.60
C ASP A 27 7.44 -5.31 -21.62
N PHE A 28 7.27 -5.63 -20.32
CA PHE A 28 8.11 -5.07 -19.25
C PHE A 28 8.72 -6.09 -18.29
N ILE A 29 8.28 -7.35 -18.30
CA ILE A 29 8.78 -8.37 -17.37
C ILE A 29 9.74 -9.27 -18.14
N ASN A 30 11.04 -9.11 -17.90
CA ASN A 30 12.08 -9.83 -18.64
C ASN A 30 12.18 -11.31 -18.25
N HIS A 31 11.84 -11.63 -17.00
CA HIS A 31 11.88 -12.99 -16.49
C HIS A 31 10.72 -13.24 -15.53
N TYR A 32 10.14 -14.44 -15.63
CA TYR A 32 9.08 -14.92 -14.76
C TYR A 32 9.15 -16.46 -14.65
N GLU A 33 8.49 -16.97 -13.63
CA GLU A 33 8.22 -18.38 -13.41
C GLU A 33 6.71 -18.62 -13.30
N THR A 34 6.28 -19.85 -13.54
CA THR A 34 4.87 -20.25 -13.45
C THR A 34 4.61 -20.93 -12.11
N LEU A 35 3.42 -20.72 -11.57
CA LEU A 35 2.96 -21.34 -10.32
C LEU A 35 1.65 -22.10 -10.57
N ASP A 36 1.66 -23.35 -10.13
CA ASP A 36 0.50 -24.23 -10.11
C ASP A 36 0.55 -25.05 -8.81
N TYR A 37 -0.35 -24.74 -7.88
CA TYR A 37 -0.48 -25.46 -6.60
C TYR A 37 -1.94 -25.86 -6.38
N ASP A 38 -2.17 -26.92 -5.59
CA ASP A 38 -3.53 -27.35 -5.26
C ASP A 38 -4.24 -26.28 -4.41
N THR A 39 -5.31 -25.71 -4.94
CA THR A 39 -6.06 -24.64 -4.29
C THR A 39 -7.11 -25.16 -3.30
N THR A 40 -7.45 -26.46 -3.33
CA THR A 40 -8.46 -27.07 -2.44
C THR A 40 -8.09 -26.90 -0.96
N PRO A 41 -6.85 -27.22 -0.52
CA PRO A 41 -6.44 -27.01 0.86
C PRO A 41 -6.40 -25.53 1.25
N VAL A 42 -6.11 -24.64 0.30
CA VAL A 42 -6.09 -23.18 0.54
C VAL A 42 -7.50 -22.67 0.79
N LEU A 43 -8.48 -23.11 0.01
CA LEU A 43 -9.90 -22.77 0.20
C LEU A 43 -10.43 -23.28 1.54
N ASP A 44 -10.12 -24.52 1.90
CA ASP A 44 -10.54 -25.10 3.18
C ASP A 44 -9.95 -24.35 4.38
N GLN A 45 -8.65 -24.01 4.30
CA GLN A 45 -7.97 -23.20 5.31
C GLN A 45 -8.54 -21.79 5.37
N HIS A 46 -8.76 -21.14 4.23
CA HIS A 46 -9.33 -19.80 4.15
C HIS A 46 -10.74 -19.77 4.74
N ALA A 47 -11.60 -20.74 4.41
CA ALA A 47 -12.93 -20.87 4.99
C ALA A 47 -12.91 -21.08 6.52
N ARG A 48 -11.87 -21.74 7.06
CA ARG A 48 -11.65 -21.81 8.51
C ARG A 48 -11.27 -20.45 9.07
N VAL A 49 -10.22 -19.81 8.55
CA VAL A 49 -9.76 -18.49 9.01
C VAL A 49 -10.86 -17.42 8.90
N ARG A 50 -11.71 -17.46 7.86
CA ARG A 50 -12.88 -16.58 7.70
C ARG A 50 -13.89 -16.70 8.84
N ARG A 51 -14.11 -17.90 9.36
CA ARG A 51 -15.05 -18.15 10.48
C ARG A 51 -14.40 -18.02 11.85
N SER A 52 -13.09 -17.86 11.88
CA SER A 52 -12.32 -17.78 13.10
C SER A 52 -12.41 -16.37 13.68
N THR A 53 -12.25 -16.24 15.00
CA THR A 53 -12.09 -14.94 15.62
C THR A 53 -10.81 -14.27 15.07
N PRO A 54 -10.72 -12.92 15.04
CA PRO A 54 -9.51 -12.20 14.63
C PRO A 54 -8.25 -12.62 15.40
N ASN A 55 -8.48 -13.19 16.58
CA ASN A 55 -7.53 -13.63 17.59
C ASN A 55 -7.18 -15.12 17.47
N SER A 56 -7.59 -15.79 16.41
CA SER A 56 -7.36 -17.22 16.23
C SER A 56 -6.01 -17.52 15.61
N ASP A 57 -5.42 -18.63 16.04
CA ASP A 57 -4.20 -19.24 15.50
C ASP A 57 -4.35 -19.88 14.12
N HIS A 58 -5.56 -19.93 13.59
CA HIS A 58 -5.74 -20.48 12.25
C HIS A 58 -4.97 -19.62 11.24
N ARG A 59 -4.06 -20.29 10.52
CA ARG A 59 -3.29 -19.74 9.41
C ARG A 59 -3.63 -20.49 8.14
N ILE A 60 -3.37 -19.85 7.02
CA ILE A 60 -3.40 -20.46 5.70
C ILE A 60 -1.94 -20.70 5.34
N GLU A 61 -1.55 -21.96 5.34
CA GLU A 61 -0.24 -22.40 4.89
C GLU A 61 -0.27 -22.54 3.37
N LEU A 62 0.61 -21.79 2.72
CA LEU A 62 0.74 -21.75 1.27
C LEU A 62 2.20 -22.00 0.88
N ASN A 63 2.44 -23.10 0.17
CA ASN A 63 3.77 -23.48 -0.30
C ASN A 63 3.89 -23.15 -1.78
N LEU A 64 4.61 -22.07 -2.11
CA LEU A 64 4.89 -21.69 -3.49
C LEU A 64 6.26 -22.22 -3.89
N LYS A 65 6.29 -23.10 -4.89
CA LYS A 65 7.54 -23.66 -5.41
C LYS A 65 7.84 -23.09 -6.78
N THR A 66 8.96 -22.39 -6.87
CA THR A 66 9.58 -21.95 -8.12
C THR A 66 10.78 -22.84 -8.44
N GLN A 67 11.45 -22.62 -9.58
CA GLN A 67 12.64 -23.38 -9.93
C GLN A 67 13.86 -22.93 -9.11
N GLN A 68 13.86 -21.67 -8.67
CA GLN A 68 14.97 -21.09 -7.92
C GLN A 68 14.76 -21.18 -6.40
N ARG A 69 13.49 -21.18 -5.94
CA ARG A 69 13.15 -20.99 -4.53
C ARG A 69 11.82 -21.62 -4.14
N GLU A 70 11.73 -22.05 -2.88
CA GLU A 70 10.48 -22.44 -2.23
C GLU A 70 10.12 -21.38 -1.19
N PHE A 71 8.86 -20.92 -1.21
CA PHE A 71 8.31 -20.00 -0.22
C PHE A 71 7.27 -20.75 0.61
N ARG A 72 7.53 -20.90 1.90
CA ARG A 72 6.58 -21.45 2.87
C ARG A 72 5.89 -20.28 3.55
N ILE A 73 4.72 -19.92 3.07
CA ILE A 73 4.01 -18.70 3.45
C ILE A 73 2.96 -19.06 4.49
N ARG A 74 2.89 -18.24 5.54
CA ARG A 74 1.86 -18.30 6.57
C ARG A 74 1.00 -17.04 6.48
N LEU A 75 -0.25 -17.20 6.06
CA LEU A 75 -1.18 -16.08 5.88
C LEU A 75 -2.25 -16.08 6.97
N ARG A 76 -2.72 -14.88 7.31
CA ARG A 76 -3.90 -14.61 8.13
C ARG A 76 -4.73 -13.52 7.49
N ARG A 77 -5.96 -13.34 7.97
CA ARG A 77 -6.80 -12.20 7.55
C ARG A 77 -6.14 -10.88 7.91
N ASP A 78 -6.29 -9.91 7.03
CA ASP A 78 -5.93 -8.54 7.35
C ASP A 78 -7.03 -7.86 8.17
N THR A 79 -6.74 -7.57 9.42
CA THR A 79 -7.68 -6.94 10.37
C THR A 79 -7.46 -5.43 10.51
N GLU A 80 -6.39 -4.90 9.91
CA GLU A 80 -5.99 -3.50 10.06
C GLU A 80 -6.39 -2.65 8.87
N LEU A 81 -6.50 -3.24 7.67
CA LEU A 81 -6.70 -2.49 6.43
C LEU A 81 -8.06 -1.80 6.36
N PHE A 82 -9.09 -2.34 7.02
CA PHE A 82 -10.46 -1.83 6.95
C PHE A 82 -10.88 -1.18 8.27
N THR A 83 -11.64 -0.07 8.18
CA THR A 83 -12.25 0.54 9.38
C THR A 83 -13.38 -0.31 9.93
N ASP A 84 -13.76 -0.10 11.19
CA ASP A 84 -14.88 -0.83 11.82
C ASP A 84 -16.23 -0.55 11.15
N ASP A 85 -16.38 0.66 10.60
CA ASP A 85 -17.55 1.13 9.86
C ASP A 85 -17.41 0.97 8.34
N PHE A 86 -16.53 0.06 7.89
CA PHE A 86 -16.29 -0.19 6.48
C PHE A 86 -17.59 -0.52 5.72
N ALA A 87 -17.78 0.13 4.56
CA ALA A 87 -18.97 -0.04 3.74
C ALA A 87 -18.65 -0.12 2.23
N VAL A 88 -19.50 -0.84 1.50
CA VAL A 88 -19.42 -0.98 0.04
C VAL A 88 -20.61 -0.25 -0.61
N GLU A 89 -20.37 0.56 -1.64
CA GLU A 89 -21.40 1.46 -2.20
C GLU A 89 -22.30 0.78 -3.26
N ASN A 90 -21.84 -0.24 -3.97
CA ASN A 90 -22.54 -0.75 -5.17
C ASN A 90 -22.26 -2.24 -5.55
N SER A 91 -21.74 -3.04 -4.61
CA SER A 91 -21.47 -4.47 -4.83
C SER A 91 -21.28 -5.19 -3.49
N ASP A 92 -21.15 -6.51 -3.54
CA ASP A 92 -20.70 -7.31 -2.40
C ASP A 92 -19.18 -7.39 -2.39
N PHE A 93 -18.60 -7.39 -1.20
CA PHE A 93 -17.16 -7.56 -1.01
C PHE A 93 -16.90 -8.26 0.31
N ASP A 94 -16.08 -9.31 0.28
CA ASP A 94 -15.60 -9.93 1.51
C ASP A 94 -14.19 -9.44 1.89
N PRO A 95 -14.04 -8.57 2.91
CA PRO A 95 -12.72 -8.13 3.38
C PRO A 95 -11.86 -9.28 3.91
N ALA A 96 -12.45 -10.43 4.26
CA ALA A 96 -11.71 -11.61 4.69
C ALA A 96 -10.85 -12.26 3.59
N LYS A 97 -11.08 -11.91 2.32
CA LYS A 97 -10.23 -12.34 1.21
C LYS A 97 -8.86 -11.65 1.22
N VAL A 98 -8.76 -10.48 1.84
CA VAL A 98 -7.48 -9.78 1.99
C VAL A 98 -6.68 -10.41 3.12
N VAL A 99 -5.42 -10.72 2.82
CA VAL A 99 -4.54 -11.47 3.70
C VAL A 99 -3.19 -10.79 3.86
N THR A 100 -2.59 -11.00 5.02
CA THR A 100 -1.24 -10.56 5.35
C THR A 100 -0.53 -11.69 6.06
N GLY A 101 0.79 -11.71 6.04
CA GLY A 101 1.56 -12.79 6.63
C GLY A 101 3.06 -12.65 6.42
N ASP A 102 3.73 -13.78 6.55
CA ASP A 102 5.19 -13.88 6.52
C ASP A 102 5.63 -15.18 5.83
N VAL A 103 6.94 -15.26 5.56
CA VAL A 103 7.59 -16.46 5.04
C VAL A 103 8.35 -17.14 6.18
N GLU A 104 8.04 -18.41 6.41
CA GLU A 104 8.66 -19.23 7.44
C GLU A 104 10.19 -19.21 7.33
N GLY A 105 10.88 -19.05 8.47
CA GLY A 105 12.33 -18.96 8.53
C GLY A 105 12.92 -17.60 8.13
N HIS A 106 12.10 -16.64 7.69
CA HIS A 106 12.55 -15.29 7.31
C HIS A 106 11.97 -14.21 8.22
N LYS A 107 12.80 -13.67 9.12
CA LYS A 107 12.40 -12.72 10.18
C LYS A 107 11.89 -11.39 9.66
N ASP A 108 12.53 -10.88 8.61
CA ASP A 108 12.17 -9.62 7.95
C ASP A 108 11.47 -9.93 6.62
N SER A 109 10.38 -10.70 6.72
CA SER A 109 9.53 -11.00 5.57
C SER A 109 8.14 -10.42 5.76
N LEU A 110 7.54 -10.00 4.65
CA LEU A 110 6.19 -9.49 4.62
C LEU A 110 5.50 -10.04 3.38
N VAL A 111 4.38 -10.69 3.58
CA VAL A 111 3.49 -11.11 2.51
C VAL A 111 2.18 -10.37 2.67
N HIS A 112 1.69 -9.77 1.59
CA HIS A 112 0.34 -9.19 1.54
C HIS A 112 -0.29 -9.45 0.18
N GLY A 113 -1.61 -9.55 0.16
CA GLY A 113 -2.35 -9.83 -1.05
C GLY A 113 -3.78 -10.25 -0.74
N PHE A 114 -4.35 -11.06 -1.63
CA PHE A 114 -5.67 -11.64 -1.45
C PHE A 114 -5.75 -13.06 -1.99
N ILE A 115 -6.76 -13.80 -1.52
CA ILE A 115 -7.11 -15.12 -2.02
C ILE A 115 -8.44 -15.01 -2.77
N SER A 116 -8.45 -15.39 -4.05
CA SER A 116 -9.66 -15.44 -4.88
C SER A 116 -10.53 -16.64 -4.54
N ASP A 117 -11.76 -16.68 -5.07
CA ASP A 117 -12.72 -17.76 -4.80
C ASP A 117 -12.29 -19.14 -5.31
N ASP A 118 -11.35 -19.18 -6.24
CA ASP A 118 -10.72 -20.42 -6.73
C ASP A 118 -9.47 -20.82 -5.92
N GLY A 119 -9.16 -20.10 -4.82
CA GLY A 119 -8.06 -20.38 -3.89
C GLY A 119 -6.68 -19.94 -4.41
N VAL A 120 -6.66 -19.12 -5.46
CA VAL A 120 -5.44 -18.55 -6.01
C VAL A 120 -5.04 -17.32 -5.18
N PHE A 121 -3.78 -17.27 -4.79
CA PHE A 121 -3.16 -16.15 -4.10
C PHE A 121 -2.59 -15.19 -5.14
N GLU A 122 -2.91 -13.91 -4.99
CA GLU A 122 -2.28 -12.82 -5.72
C GLU A 122 -1.82 -11.76 -4.74
N GLY A 123 -0.63 -11.22 -4.97
CA GLY A 123 -0.04 -10.28 -4.04
C GLY A 123 1.47 -10.22 -4.15
N LYS A 124 2.10 -9.83 -3.05
CA LYS A 124 3.51 -9.53 -2.98
C LYS A 124 4.17 -10.27 -1.84
N ILE A 125 5.37 -10.77 -2.11
CA ILE A 125 6.22 -11.47 -1.16
C ILE A 125 7.52 -10.67 -1.04
N HIS A 126 7.78 -10.16 0.15
CA HIS A 126 9.03 -9.48 0.48
C HIS A 126 9.86 -10.37 1.40
N VAL A 127 11.12 -10.62 1.02
CA VAL A 127 12.05 -11.40 1.84
C VAL A 127 13.42 -10.75 1.81
N GLY A 128 13.83 -10.13 2.91
CA GLY A 128 15.09 -9.41 2.98
C GLY A 128 15.08 -8.18 2.06
N ASN A 129 15.90 -8.18 1.01
CA ASN A 129 15.90 -7.11 0.00
C ASN A 129 15.12 -7.48 -1.27
N ASP A 130 14.71 -8.74 -1.40
CA ASP A 130 14.06 -9.25 -2.59
C ASP A 130 12.55 -9.04 -2.50
N GLU A 131 11.93 -8.77 -3.63
CA GLU A 131 10.48 -8.65 -3.74
C GLU A 131 10.00 -9.42 -4.95
N TYR A 132 8.95 -10.22 -4.74
CA TYR A 132 8.29 -11.00 -5.75
C TYR A 132 6.83 -10.60 -5.86
N PHE A 133 6.32 -10.60 -7.08
CA PHE A 133 4.91 -10.40 -7.39
C PHE A 133 4.32 -11.71 -7.85
N VAL A 134 3.15 -12.06 -7.31
CA VAL A 134 2.34 -13.19 -7.73
C VAL A 134 1.07 -12.65 -8.36
N GLU A 135 0.88 -12.91 -9.65
CA GLU A 135 -0.26 -12.41 -10.41
C GLU A 135 -0.95 -13.54 -11.18
N SER A 136 -2.25 -13.39 -11.43
CA SER A 136 -2.99 -14.35 -12.25
C SER A 136 -2.46 -14.40 -13.69
N ALA A 137 -2.25 -15.61 -14.20
CA ALA A 137 -1.84 -15.84 -15.58
C ALA A 137 -2.87 -15.26 -16.59
N LYS A 138 -4.16 -15.21 -16.22
CA LYS A 138 -5.24 -14.62 -17.03
C LYS A 138 -4.98 -13.15 -17.40
N GLN A 139 -4.12 -12.46 -16.65
CA GLN A 139 -3.75 -11.07 -16.94
C GLN A 139 -2.82 -10.91 -18.15
N TYR A 140 -2.14 -11.99 -18.55
CA TYR A 140 -1.06 -11.96 -19.54
C TYR A 140 -1.33 -12.83 -20.77
N PHE A 141 -2.11 -13.90 -20.60
CA PHE A 141 -2.39 -14.87 -21.65
C PHE A 141 -3.85 -14.76 -22.07
N LYS A 142 -4.10 -14.55 -23.37
CA LYS A 142 -5.46 -14.44 -23.94
C LYS A 142 -6.30 -15.69 -23.67
N ASP A 143 -5.67 -16.85 -23.82
CA ASP A 143 -6.24 -18.14 -23.45
C ASP A 143 -5.64 -18.52 -22.10
N ALA A 144 -6.50 -18.78 -21.11
CA ALA A 144 -6.06 -19.20 -19.79
C ALA A 144 -5.21 -20.48 -19.92
N PRO A 145 -3.96 -20.48 -19.45
CA PRO A 145 -3.12 -21.67 -19.46
C PRO A 145 -3.78 -22.80 -18.66
N LYS A 146 -3.60 -24.04 -19.10
CA LYS A 146 -4.19 -25.22 -18.43
C LYS A 146 -3.28 -25.83 -17.38
N ASP A 147 -2.01 -25.50 -17.44
CA ASP A 147 -0.89 -26.08 -16.71
C ASP A 147 -0.38 -25.18 -15.57
N PHE A 148 -0.87 -23.95 -15.48
CA PHE A 148 -0.61 -23.04 -14.38
C PHE A 148 -1.67 -21.95 -14.26
N HIS A 149 -1.99 -21.55 -13.04
CA HIS A 149 -2.96 -20.48 -12.77
C HIS A 149 -2.30 -19.11 -12.51
N SER A 150 -1.04 -19.08 -12.09
CA SER A 150 -0.33 -17.86 -11.70
C SER A 150 1.07 -17.75 -12.30
N VAL A 151 1.56 -16.52 -12.38
CA VAL A 151 2.95 -16.18 -12.66
C VAL A 151 3.57 -15.56 -11.42
N ILE A 152 4.87 -15.80 -11.23
CA ILE A 152 5.68 -15.13 -10.23
C ILE A 152 6.90 -14.52 -10.88
N TYR A 153 7.21 -13.28 -10.54
CA TYR A 153 8.38 -12.59 -11.06
C TYR A 153 9.01 -11.70 -10.00
N GLU A 154 10.31 -11.48 -10.11
CA GLU A 154 11.02 -10.62 -9.18
C GLU A 154 10.94 -9.15 -9.61
N SER A 155 10.90 -8.25 -8.63
CA SER A 155 10.86 -6.81 -8.86
C SER A 155 12.03 -6.30 -9.73
N ARG A 156 13.19 -6.97 -9.69
CA ARG A 156 14.37 -6.64 -10.52
C ARG A 156 14.24 -7.08 -11.97
N ASP A 157 13.37 -8.04 -12.28
CA ASP A 157 13.15 -8.51 -13.65
C ASP A 157 12.21 -7.60 -14.44
N VAL A 158 11.55 -6.68 -13.73
CA VAL A 158 10.73 -5.63 -14.30
C VAL A 158 11.60 -4.49 -14.85
N HIS A 159 11.59 -4.35 -16.17
CA HIS A 159 12.26 -3.27 -16.89
C HIS A 159 11.23 -2.46 -17.67
N TYR A 160 10.94 -1.26 -17.17
CA TYR A 160 10.05 -0.33 -17.86
C TYR A 160 10.90 0.71 -18.61
N PRO A 161 11.06 0.61 -19.95
CA PRO A 161 12.05 1.37 -20.71
C PRO A 161 11.66 2.83 -20.95
N HIS A 162 10.40 3.20 -20.69
CA HIS A 162 9.96 4.58 -20.89
C HIS A 162 10.34 5.42 -19.67
N ALA A 163 11.44 6.18 -19.78
CA ALA A 163 11.61 7.37 -18.97
C ALA A 163 10.49 8.35 -19.35
N TYR A 164 9.42 8.37 -18.55
CA TYR A 164 8.22 9.13 -18.82
C TYR A 164 8.52 10.62 -18.93
N GLY A 165 8.67 11.11 -20.17
CA GLY A 165 8.70 12.53 -20.55
C GLY A 165 9.58 13.47 -19.71
N PRO A 166 9.51 14.79 -19.99
CA PRO A 166 10.07 15.81 -19.11
C PRO A 166 9.07 16.16 -17.98
N GLY A 167 8.66 15.21 -17.14
CA GLY A 167 7.83 15.47 -15.94
C GLY A 167 6.69 14.46 -15.72
N CYS A 168 5.78 14.76 -14.79
CA CYS A 168 4.70 13.86 -14.34
C CYS A 168 3.53 13.81 -15.34
N GLY A 169 3.79 14.13 -16.61
CA GLY A 169 2.80 14.34 -17.67
C GLY A 169 1.93 15.61 -17.51
N VAL A 170 1.87 16.21 -16.32
CA VAL A 170 1.04 17.40 -16.07
C VAL A 170 1.69 18.67 -16.63
N ASN A 171 1.07 19.28 -17.63
CA ASN A 171 1.56 20.51 -18.26
C ASN A 171 1.32 21.76 -17.38
N GLU A 172 1.98 22.87 -17.73
CA GLU A 172 1.90 24.13 -16.97
C GLU A 172 0.49 24.74 -16.93
N LYS A 173 -0.35 24.50 -17.96
CA LYS A 173 -1.73 24.97 -17.97
C LYS A 173 -2.55 24.25 -16.89
N SER A 174 -2.38 22.93 -16.76
CA SER A 174 -3.05 22.12 -15.76
C SER A 174 -2.61 22.49 -14.35
N LYS A 175 -1.30 22.69 -14.12
CA LYS A 175 -0.80 23.17 -12.81
C LYS A 175 -1.40 24.52 -12.41
N ARG A 176 -1.44 25.49 -13.34
CA ARG A 176 -2.05 26.80 -13.10
C ARG A 176 -3.54 26.70 -12.81
N TRP A 177 -4.27 25.86 -13.55
CA TRP A 177 -5.68 25.60 -13.28
C TRP A 177 -5.88 25.03 -11.88
N MET A 178 -5.07 24.04 -11.48
CA MET A 178 -5.15 23.48 -10.13
C MET A 178 -4.88 24.55 -9.05
N ASP A 179 -3.82 25.34 -9.20
CA ASP A 179 -3.50 26.40 -8.25
C ASP A 179 -4.60 27.47 -8.15
N ASP A 180 -5.24 27.83 -9.27
CA ASP A 180 -6.37 28.75 -9.30
C ASP A 180 -7.58 28.17 -8.54
N VAL A 181 -7.94 26.90 -8.80
CA VAL A 181 -9.02 26.21 -8.09
C VAL A 181 -8.74 26.19 -6.58
N LYS A 182 -7.56 25.75 -6.14
CA LYS A 182 -7.19 25.68 -4.71
C LYS A 182 -7.31 27.02 -3.99
N ARG A 183 -6.97 28.11 -4.67
CA ARG A 183 -6.98 29.48 -4.12
C ARG A 183 -8.32 30.19 -4.30
N SER A 184 -9.26 29.58 -5.03
CA SER A 184 -10.59 30.13 -5.29
C SER A 184 -11.66 29.66 -4.30
N ALA A 185 -11.28 28.94 -3.24
CA ALA A 185 -12.19 28.59 -2.16
C ALA A 185 -12.78 29.87 -1.52
N VAL A 186 -14.10 29.90 -1.35
CA VAL A 186 -14.84 31.05 -0.83
C VAL A 186 -15.77 30.65 0.31
N SER A 187 -15.94 31.55 1.29
CA SER A 187 -16.86 31.33 2.39
C SER A 187 -18.28 31.73 1.96
N GLY A 188 -19.29 31.11 2.56
CA GLY A 188 -20.70 31.45 2.30
C GLY A 188 -21.11 32.87 2.75
N ASN A 189 -20.22 33.64 3.37
CA ASN A 189 -20.49 35.02 3.75
C ASN A 189 -20.35 35.93 2.52
N VAL A 190 -21.49 36.36 1.98
CA VAL A 190 -21.56 37.38 0.93
C VAL A 190 -21.37 38.75 1.60
N VAL A 191 -20.32 39.48 1.22
CA VAL A 191 -20.24 40.90 1.57
C VAL A 191 -21.03 41.66 0.52
N GLU A 192 -22.25 42.05 0.88
CA GLU A 192 -23.04 42.99 0.07
C GLU A 192 -22.44 44.40 0.22
N LYS A 193 -21.87 44.94 -0.85
CA LYS A 193 -21.61 46.38 -0.99
C LYS A 193 -22.61 46.95 -1.99
N GLU A 194 -23.00 48.22 -1.84
CA GLU A 194 -24.03 48.91 -2.63
C GLU A 194 -23.92 48.75 -4.16
N HIS A 195 -22.75 48.36 -4.68
CA HIS A 195 -22.51 48.14 -6.11
C HIS A 195 -21.74 46.86 -6.46
N ASP A 196 -21.47 45.96 -5.51
CA ASP A 196 -20.63 44.77 -5.77
C ASP A 196 -20.86 43.67 -4.70
N THR A 197 -21.33 42.49 -5.11
CA THR A 197 -21.39 41.30 -4.24
C THR A 197 -20.07 40.53 -4.38
N LYS A 198 -19.23 40.56 -3.35
CA LYS A 198 -17.96 39.80 -3.34
C LYS A 198 -17.98 38.74 -2.26
N PHE A 199 -17.69 37.50 -2.66
CA PHE A 199 -17.41 36.41 -1.75
C PHE A 199 -16.06 36.66 -1.04
N GLU A 200 -16.01 36.45 0.28
CA GLU A 200 -14.74 36.45 0.99
C GLU A 200 -13.93 35.17 0.68
N PRO A 201 -12.63 35.28 0.36
CA PRO A 201 -11.78 34.12 0.17
C PRO A 201 -11.67 33.33 1.48
N VAL A 202 -11.75 32.00 1.40
CA VAL A 202 -11.44 31.14 2.55
C VAL A 202 -9.95 31.23 2.77
N ILE A 203 -9.54 31.97 3.79
CA ILE A 203 -8.20 31.85 4.35
C ILE A 203 -8.30 30.81 5.46
N ASN A 204 -8.02 29.54 5.16
CA ASN A 204 -7.83 28.54 6.20
C ASN A 204 -6.55 28.91 6.98
N ARG A 205 -6.67 29.79 7.97
CA ARG A 205 -5.61 30.05 8.94
C ARG A 205 -5.58 28.85 9.88
N TYR A 206 -4.92 27.78 9.45
CA TYR A 206 -4.51 26.77 10.38
C TYR A 206 -3.53 27.43 11.36
N ARG A 207 -3.97 27.61 12.61
CA ARG A 207 -3.12 28.13 13.67
C ARG A 207 -1.91 27.20 13.73
N ARG A 208 -0.67 27.74 13.65
CA ARG A 208 0.54 26.94 13.94
C ARG A 208 0.25 26.21 15.24
N ALA A 209 0.24 24.89 15.21
CA ALA A 209 -0.17 24.04 16.32
C ALA A 209 0.73 24.31 17.53
N ALA A 210 0.34 25.30 18.34
CA ALA A 210 0.72 25.41 19.74
C ALA A 210 -0.24 24.54 20.59
N ASP A 211 -1.30 23.98 19.98
CA ASP A 211 -2.18 22.97 20.56
C ASP A 211 -1.67 21.57 20.18
N SER A 212 -1.57 20.69 21.18
CA SER A 212 -0.84 19.41 21.19
C SER A 212 -1.13 18.51 19.99
N ILE A 213 -0.06 18.08 19.30
CA ILE A 213 -0.10 16.94 18.38
C ILE A 213 -0.61 15.71 19.16
N ASP A 214 -1.60 15.02 18.61
CA ASP A 214 -2.05 13.74 19.12
C ASP A 214 -1.26 12.62 18.43
N VAL A 215 -0.36 12.00 19.19
CA VAL A 215 0.53 10.93 18.70
C VAL A 215 -0.21 9.63 18.38
N LYS A 216 -1.47 9.48 18.80
CA LYS A 216 -2.28 8.29 18.49
C LYS A 216 -2.96 8.38 17.12
N LYS A 217 -3.22 9.60 16.64
CA LYS A 217 -3.84 9.87 15.35
C LYS A 217 -2.87 9.58 14.20
N LEU A 218 -2.86 8.34 13.72
CA LEU A 218 -1.92 7.85 12.71
C LEU A 218 -2.59 7.29 11.45
N SER A 219 -3.93 7.14 11.46
CA SER A 219 -4.68 6.50 10.38
C SER A 219 -5.46 7.51 9.53
N CYS A 220 -5.20 7.55 8.22
CA CYS A 220 -5.96 8.31 7.22
C CYS A 220 -6.97 7.40 6.52
N THR A 221 -8.27 7.67 6.69
CA THR A 221 -9.32 6.84 6.08
C THR A 221 -9.52 7.12 4.59
N LEU A 222 -9.76 6.07 3.80
CA LEU A 222 -9.89 6.14 2.35
C LEU A 222 -11.31 5.78 1.88
N LYS A 223 -11.80 6.54 0.90
CA LYS A 223 -12.83 6.11 -0.04
C LYS A 223 -12.16 5.74 -1.37
N MET A 224 -12.35 4.51 -1.83
CA MET A 224 -11.76 4.03 -3.08
C MET A 224 -12.86 3.69 -4.08
N ARG A 225 -12.70 4.10 -5.34
CA ARG A 225 -13.61 3.72 -6.41
C ARG A 225 -12.86 3.20 -7.62
N ALA A 226 -13.27 2.04 -8.14
CA ALA A 226 -12.91 1.60 -9.48
C ALA A 226 -13.99 2.06 -10.46
N ASP A 227 -13.60 2.62 -11.61
CA ASP A 227 -14.55 2.82 -12.70
C ASP A 227 -14.71 1.56 -13.56
N HIS A 228 -15.61 1.62 -14.54
CA HIS A 228 -15.88 0.49 -15.43
C HIS A 228 -14.64 0.09 -16.23
N LEU A 229 -13.84 1.05 -16.71
CA LEU A 229 -12.65 0.72 -17.50
C LEU A 229 -11.61 -0.03 -16.67
N PHE A 230 -11.40 0.35 -15.41
CA PHE A 230 -10.54 -0.40 -14.50
C PHE A 230 -11.09 -1.81 -14.26
N THR A 231 -12.37 -1.94 -13.92
CA THR A 231 -12.98 -3.24 -13.65
C THR A 231 -12.90 -4.18 -14.86
N GLU A 232 -13.20 -3.68 -16.06
CA GLU A 232 -13.14 -4.49 -17.28
C GLU A 232 -11.70 -4.92 -17.63
N ASN A 233 -10.74 -3.98 -17.59
CA ASN A 233 -9.38 -4.23 -18.11
C ASN A 233 -8.42 -4.83 -17.07
N MET A 234 -8.61 -4.54 -15.79
CA MET A 234 -7.73 -5.03 -14.72
C MET A 234 -8.32 -6.21 -13.96
N ALA A 235 -9.65 -6.26 -13.85
CA ALA A 235 -10.35 -7.26 -13.05
C ALA A 235 -11.23 -8.21 -13.89
N GLY A 236 -11.15 -8.16 -15.23
CA GLY A 236 -11.91 -9.05 -16.11
C GLY A 236 -13.42 -8.92 -15.94
N GLY A 237 -13.92 -7.71 -15.65
CA GLY A 237 -15.33 -7.44 -15.42
C GLY A 237 -15.84 -7.80 -14.02
N ASN A 238 -14.96 -8.23 -13.10
CA ASN A 238 -15.35 -8.62 -11.75
C ASN A 238 -15.13 -7.47 -10.73
N LYS A 239 -16.23 -6.91 -10.21
CA LYS A 239 -16.23 -5.81 -9.23
C LYS A 239 -15.47 -6.16 -7.94
N GLU A 240 -15.65 -7.37 -7.41
CA GLU A 240 -14.98 -7.79 -6.18
C GLU A 240 -13.47 -7.88 -6.39
N ARG A 241 -13.03 -8.48 -7.50
CA ARG A 241 -11.62 -8.51 -7.89
C ARG A 241 -11.05 -7.11 -8.07
N ALA A 242 -11.80 -6.18 -8.65
CA ALA A 242 -11.38 -4.78 -8.76
C ALA A 242 -11.13 -4.16 -7.38
N MET A 243 -12.03 -4.40 -6.42
CA MET A 243 -11.86 -3.95 -5.03
C MET A 243 -10.68 -4.63 -4.32
N LEU A 244 -10.42 -5.91 -4.58
CA LEU A 244 -9.23 -6.61 -4.04
C LEU A 244 -7.92 -6.01 -4.58
N LEU A 245 -7.87 -5.68 -5.87
CA LEU A 245 -6.73 -4.97 -6.45
C LEU A 245 -6.55 -3.58 -5.82
N MET A 246 -7.62 -2.82 -5.59
CA MET A 246 -7.55 -1.55 -4.87
C MET A 246 -7.00 -1.73 -3.44
N ALA A 247 -7.48 -2.74 -2.71
CA ALA A 247 -7.02 -3.06 -1.36
C ALA A 247 -5.52 -3.39 -1.31
N ASP A 248 -5.03 -4.17 -2.28
CA ASP A 248 -3.60 -4.49 -2.42
C ASP A 248 -2.74 -3.23 -2.66
N HIS A 249 -3.23 -2.25 -3.43
CA HIS A 249 -2.53 -0.97 -3.61
C HIS A 249 -2.42 -0.16 -2.31
N VAL A 250 -3.46 -0.18 -1.48
CA VAL A 250 -3.42 0.45 -0.15
C VAL A 250 -2.44 -0.26 0.77
N LYS A 251 -2.34 -1.60 0.71
CA LYS A 251 -1.33 -2.37 1.45
C LYS A 251 0.09 -2.03 1.02
N ALA A 252 0.34 -1.91 -0.28
CA ALA A 252 1.63 -1.49 -0.80
C ALA A 252 2.00 -0.06 -0.35
N ALA A 253 1.04 0.87 -0.34
CA ALA A 253 1.25 2.21 0.20
C ALA A 253 1.55 2.18 1.71
N ASN A 254 0.82 1.36 2.48
CA ASN A 254 1.06 1.18 3.93
C ASN A 254 2.47 0.64 4.22
N ALA A 255 3.01 -0.25 3.37
CA ALA A 255 4.37 -0.75 3.52
C ALA A 255 5.44 0.37 3.38
N ILE A 256 5.11 1.47 2.70
CA ILE A 256 5.97 2.66 2.58
C ILE A 256 5.70 3.63 3.75
N PHE A 257 4.45 4.04 3.94
CA PHE A 257 4.08 5.08 4.91
C PHE A 257 4.32 4.64 6.37
N LYS A 258 3.98 3.39 6.75
CA LYS A 258 4.19 2.90 8.13
C LYS A 258 5.67 2.88 8.54
N ASN A 259 6.54 2.67 7.56
CA ASN A 259 7.99 2.53 7.74
C ASN A 259 8.76 3.84 7.48
N THR A 260 8.06 4.93 7.18
CA THR A 260 8.69 6.24 6.95
C THR A 260 8.84 6.99 8.27
N ASP A 261 10.05 7.50 8.51
CA ASP A 261 10.41 8.43 9.61
C ASP A 261 10.24 9.87 9.12
N PHE A 262 9.04 10.43 9.31
CA PHE A 262 8.62 11.72 8.77
C PHE A 262 9.25 12.91 9.50
N ASP A 263 9.48 12.80 10.80
CA ASP A 263 10.06 13.85 11.62
C ASP A 263 11.59 13.79 11.72
N GLY A 264 12.21 12.68 11.32
CA GLY A 264 13.66 12.50 11.28
C GLY A 264 14.28 12.11 12.63
N GLN A 265 13.48 11.65 13.59
CA GLN A 265 13.95 11.23 14.91
C GLN A 265 14.46 9.77 14.95
N GLY A 266 14.52 9.09 13.80
CA GLY A 266 15.09 7.75 13.66
C GLY A 266 14.10 6.62 13.94
N LYS A 267 12.81 6.92 14.15
CA LYS A 267 11.73 5.96 14.32
C LYS A 267 10.55 6.34 13.42
N SER A 268 9.97 5.38 12.72
CA SER A 268 8.75 5.64 11.95
C SER A 268 7.57 5.87 12.88
N GLU A 269 6.72 6.83 12.51
CA GLU A 269 5.53 7.19 13.29
C GLU A 269 4.39 6.19 13.09
N GLY A 270 4.47 5.30 12.10
CA GLY A 270 3.41 4.31 11.82
C GLY A 270 2.20 4.92 11.10
N ILE A 271 2.40 6.01 10.36
CA ILE A 271 1.34 6.62 9.52
C ILE A 271 0.81 5.56 8.55
N GLN A 272 -0.50 5.41 8.50
CA GLN A 272 -1.15 4.39 7.69
C GLN A 272 -2.46 4.87 7.08
N PHE A 273 -2.95 4.06 6.15
CA PHE A 273 -4.24 4.18 5.51
C PHE A 273 -5.16 3.04 5.93
N GLN A 274 -6.43 3.38 6.14
CA GLN A 274 -7.50 2.40 6.33
C GLN A 274 -8.63 2.66 5.36
N ILE A 275 -9.17 1.61 4.75
CA ILE A 275 -10.26 1.69 3.81
C ILE A 275 -11.57 1.76 4.59
N GLN A 276 -12.30 2.86 4.41
CA GLN A 276 -13.60 3.10 5.02
C GLN A 276 -14.74 2.88 4.03
N ARG A 277 -14.53 3.21 2.75
CA ARG A 277 -15.51 2.96 1.69
C ARG A 277 -14.86 2.40 0.43
N MET A 278 -15.54 1.46 -0.22
CA MET A 278 -15.18 0.99 -1.56
C MET A 278 -16.37 0.88 -2.50
N GLY A 279 -16.10 1.00 -3.79
CA GLY A 279 -17.05 0.65 -4.84
C GLY A 279 -16.33 0.35 -6.14
N ALA A 280 -16.97 -0.42 -7.01
CA ALA A 280 -16.45 -0.72 -8.34
C ALA A 280 -17.58 -0.66 -9.34
N ASN A 281 -17.41 0.14 -10.39
CA ASN A 281 -18.35 0.19 -11.50
C ASN A 281 -17.97 -0.87 -12.53
N ASP A 282 -18.95 -1.48 -13.20
CA ASP A 282 -18.75 -2.33 -14.38
C ASP A 282 -19.55 -1.80 -15.59
N SER A 283 -19.60 -2.58 -16.67
CA SER A 283 -20.39 -2.23 -17.85
C SER A 283 -21.89 -2.02 -17.59
N ALA A 284 -22.46 -2.58 -16.52
CA ALA A 284 -23.87 -2.38 -16.16
C ALA A 284 -24.13 -1.02 -15.48
N ASP A 285 -23.08 -0.38 -14.93
CA ASP A 285 -23.17 0.92 -14.27
C ASP A 285 -23.05 2.11 -15.24
N LEU A 286 -23.04 1.87 -16.56
CA LEU A 286 -22.96 2.88 -17.62
C LEU A 286 -24.28 3.65 -17.85
N VAL A 287 -24.91 4.07 -16.75
CA VAL A 287 -26.18 4.80 -16.75
C VAL A 287 -25.98 6.31 -16.79
N ALA A 288 -26.97 7.06 -17.26
CA ALA A 288 -26.90 8.52 -17.42
C ALA A 288 -26.65 9.30 -16.11
N SER A 289 -26.91 8.69 -14.94
CA SER A 289 -26.59 9.28 -13.63
C SER A 289 -25.14 9.08 -13.22
N ASN A 290 -24.41 8.12 -13.80
CA ASN A 290 -23.02 7.86 -13.49
C ASN A 290 -22.13 8.87 -14.25
N PRO A 291 -21.42 9.79 -13.56
CA PRO A 291 -20.58 10.78 -14.23
C PRO A 291 -19.27 10.19 -14.76
N TYR A 292 -18.93 8.96 -14.36
CA TYR A 292 -17.71 8.26 -14.78
C TYR A 292 -17.89 7.39 -16.04
N ARG A 293 -19.10 7.36 -16.62
CA ARG A 293 -19.46 6.43 -17.71
C ARG A 293 -18.71 6.65 -19.03
N ASP A 294 -18.29 7.88 -19.33
CA ASP A 294 -17.72 8.20 -20.63
C ASP A 294 -16.29 7.68 -20.71
N ASN A 295 -15.91 7.04 -21.82
CA ASN A 295 -14.56 6.48 -21.95
C ASN A 295 -13.49 7.57 -22.07
N ASN A 296 -13.83 8.71 -22.68
CA ASN A 296 -12.88 9.76 -23.05
C ASN A 296 -12.96 10.97 -22.10
N ILE A 297 -12.68 10.74 -20.82
CA ILE A 297 -12.60 11.81 -19.80
C ILE A 297 -11.12 12.13 -19.58
N GLY A 298 -10.73 13.40 -19.74
CA GLY A 298 -9.37 13.87 -19.44
C GLY A 298 -9.09 13.85 -17.93
N VAL A 299 -7.81 13.76 -17.54
CA VAL A 299 -7.41 13.56 -16.13
C VAL A 299 -7.89 14.69 -15.21
N GLU A 300 -7.83 15.95 -15.64
CA GLU A 300 -8.32 17.08 -14.87
C GLU A 300 -9.83 17.00 -14.64
N LYS A 301 -10.57 16.59 -15.68
CA LYS A 301 -12.02 16.46 -15.59
C LYS A 301 -12.40 15.27 -14.71
N LEU A 302 -11.66 14.16 -14.77
CA LEU A 302 -11.90 13.00 -13.92
C LEU A 302 -11.64 13.32 -12.44
N LEU A 303 -10.55 14.04 -12.15
CA LEU A 303 -10.26 14.55 -10.81
C LEU A 303 -11.35 15.52 -10.34
N GLU A 304 -11.81 16.42 -11.21
CA GLU A 304 -12.90 17.34 -10.88
C GLU A 304 -14.20 16.60 -10.57
N ILE A 305 -14.58 15.59 -11.36
CA ILE A 305 -15.77 14.77 -11.11
C ILE A 305 -15.67 14.09 -9.73
N ASN A 306 -14.52 13.49 -9.42
CA ASN A 306 -14.30 12.92 -8.08
C ASN A 306 -14.40 14.00 -6.99
N SER A 307 -13.92 15.22 -7.27
CA SER A 307 -13.97 16.34 -6.33
C SER A 307 -15.38 16.94 -6.15
N GLU A 308 -16.30 16.78 -7.10
CA GLU A 308 -17.67 17.29 -6.99
C GLU A 308 -18.55 16.45 -6.02
N GLU A 309 -18.09 15.26 -5.63
CA GLU A 309 -18.70 14.48 -4.56
C GLU A 309 -18.32 15.03 -3.16
N ASN A 310 -19.17 14.73 -2.18
CA ASN A 310 -18.90 15.06 -0.78
C ASN A 310 -18.10 13.94 -0.12
N HIS A 311 -16.86 14.23 0.26
CA HIS A 311 -15.93 13.29 0.92
C HIS A 311 -15.57 13.73 2.33
N ASN A 312 -16.49 14.40 3.03
CA ASN A 312 -16.26 14.93 4.38
C ASN A 312 -16.01 13.85 5.44
N ASP A 313 -16.48 12.63 5.22
CA ASP A 313 -16.40 11.51 6.16
C ASP A 313 -15.09 10.74 6.08
N VAL A 314 -14.30 10.93 5.03
CA VAL A 314 -13.00 10.28 4.81
C VAL A 314 -11.83 11.27 4.81
N CYS A 315 -10.63 10.78 5.03
CA CYS A 315 -9.41 11.57 4.92
C CYS A 315 -9.05 11.87 3.46
N LEU A 316 -9.12 10.87 2.58
CA LEU A 316 -8.90 10.99 1.14
C LEU A 316 -9.88 10.13 0.32
N SER A 317 -10.13 10.53 -0.93
CA SER A 317 -10.95 9.78 -1.89
C SER A 317 -10.23 9.60 -3.23
N TYR A 318 -10.13 8.36 -3.71
CA TYR A 318 -9.40 8.02 -4.93
C TYR A 318 -10.29 7.30 -5.94
N ILE A 319 -10.04 7.59 -7.22
CA ILE A 319 -10.56 6.81 -8.34
C ILE A 319 -9.45 6.10 -9.11
N PHE A 320 -9.63 4.80 -9.30
CA PHE A 320 -8.79 3.94 -10.13
C PHE A 320 -9.46 3.76 -11.49
N THR A 321 -8.69 3.99 -12.56
CA THR A 321 -9.19 3.96 -13.94
C THR A 321 -8.24 3.24 -14.89
N TYR A 322 -8.72 2.95 -16.09
CA TYR A 322 -7.91 2.46 -17.21
C TYR A 322 -8.04 3.39 -18.42
N ARG A 323 -7.89 4.71 -18.18
CA ARG A 323 -7.88 5.74 -19.21
C ARG A 323 -6.45 6.16 -19.54
N ASP A 324 -6.11 6.13 -20.82
CA ASP A 324 -4.80 6.59 -21.28
C ASP A 324 -4.83 8.11 -21.41
N PHE A 325 -4.20 8.79 -20.47
CA PHE A 325 -4.21 10.25 -20.42
C PHE A 325 -3.14 10.84 -21.31
N ALA A 326 -3.41 12.05 -21.81
CA ALA A 326 -2.46 12.81 -22.59
C ALA A 326 -1.15 13.03 -21.83
N ASP A 327 -0.05 13.19 -22.58
CA ASP A 327 1.29 13.47 -22.04
C ASP A 327 1.84 12.41 -21.07
N GLY A 328 1.22 11.23 -21.03
CA GLY A 328 1.67 10.08 -20.23
C GLY A 328 1.40 10.24 -18.73
N VAL A 329 0.37 11.00 -18.35
CA VAL A 329 -0.05 11.17 -16.95
C VAL A 329 -0.55 9.84 -16.38
N LEU A 330 0.04 9.39 -15.27
CA LEU A 330 -0.37 8.17 -14.55
C LEU A 330 -1.29 8.45 -13.37
N GLY A 331 -1.32 9.68 -12.87
CA GLY A 331 -2.14 10.08 -11.75
C GLY A 331 -2.21 11.59 -11.63
N LEU A 332 -3.18 12.06 -10.85
CA LEU A 332 -3.32 13.46 -10.52
C LEU A 332 -4.01 13.61 -9.18
N ALA A 333 -3.45 14.44 -8.29
CA ALA A 333 -3.98 14.65 -6.96
C ALA A 333 -3.82 16.10 -6.49
N TRP A 334 -4.75 16.57 -5.66
CA TRP A 334 -4.65 17.90 -5.07
C TRP A 334 -3.54 17.96 -4.03
N VAL A 335 -2.54 18.81 -4.26
CA VAL A 335 -1.41 18.95 -3.33
C VAL A 335 -1.83 19.72 -2.08
N ALA A 336 -1.68 19.13 -0.90
CA ALA A 336 -1.93 19.83 0.36
C ALA A 336 -0.90 20.93 0.63
N GLU A 337 -1.34 21.98 1.31
CA GLU A 337 -0.46 23.00 1.88
C GLU A 337 -0.75 23.14 3.37
N ALA A 338 0.30 23.32 4.17
CA ALA A 338 0.13 23.60 5.59
C ALA A 338 -0.50 24.98 5.84
N GLY A 339 -0.47 25.87 4.84
CA GLY A 339 -1.05 27.21 4.92
C GLY A 339 -2.18 27.42 3.91
N GLY A 340 -3.34 27.86 4.39
CA GLY A 340 -4.34 28.65 3.67
C GLY A 340 -5.13 28.00 2.53
N ALA A 341 -4.46 27.32 1.60
CA ALA A 341 -5.05 26.79 0.39
C ALA A 341 -5.80 25.48 0.64
N ALA A 342 -6.94 25.32 -0.05
CA ALA A 342 -7.69 24.09 -0.03
C ALA A 342 -6.91 22.98 -0.76
N GLY A 343 -6.97 21.75 -0.26
CA GLY A 343 -6.44 20.58 -0.95
C GLY A 343 -5.77 19.55 -0.05
N GLY A 344 -5.76 18.31 -0.55
CA GLY A 344 -5.14 17.13 0.04
C GLY A 344 -5.82 16.65 1.32
N ILE A 345 -5.07 16.05 2.24
CA ILE A 345 -5.65 15.34 3.39
C ILE A 345 -6.60 16.22 4.22
N CYS A 346 -7.69 15.61 4.67
CA CYS A 346 -8.66 16.22 5.59
C CYS A 346 -9.35 17.49 5.08
N GLU A 347 -9.31 17.76 3.77
CA GLU A 347 -10.05 18.88 3.18
C GLU A 347 -11.55 18.60 3.19
N LYS A 348 -12.34 19.57 3.69
CA LYS A 348 -13.80 19.46 3.71
C LYS A 348 -14.42 20.11 2.47
N ALA A 349 -15.59 19.64 2.09
CA ALA A 349 -16.36 20.15 0.97
C ALA A 349 -16.70 21.63 1.18
N THR A 350 -16.18 22.49 0.30
CA THR A 350 -16.36 23.95 0.33
C THR A 350 -16.80 24.47 -1.03
N THR A 351 -17.30 25.72 -1.06
CA THR A 351 -17.73 26.37 -2.29
C THR A 351 -16.55 27.08 -2.94
N PHE A 352 -16.45 27.00 -4.27
CA PHE A 352 -15.42 27.65 -5.07
C PHE A 352 -16.02 28.79 -5.91
N ARG A 353 -15.17 29.64 -6.51
CA ARG A 353 -15.62 30.79 -7.31
C ARG A 353 -16.50 30.43 -8.52
N ASP A 354 -16.45 29.19 -8.97
CA ASP A 354 -17.32 28.67 -10.02
C ASP A 354 -18.74 28.32 -9.51
N GLY A 355 -19.03 28.57 -8.23
CA GLY A 355 -20.30 28.31 -7.57
C GLY A 355 -20.50 26.84 -7.19
N LYS A 356 -19.56 25.96 -7.52
CA LYS A 356 -19.67 24.53 -7.20
C LYS A 356 -19.12 24.24 -5.82
N LYS A 357 -19.77 23.30 -5.13
CA LYS A 357 -19.24 22.71 -3.91
C LYS A 357 -18.33 21.54 -4.30
N LYS A 358 -17.08 21.56 -3.85
CA LYS A 358 -16.08 20.51 -4.13
C LYS A 358 -15.33 20.10 -2.87
N SER A 359 -14.92 18.84 -2.80
CA SER A 359 -14.00 18.27 -1.82
C SER A 359 -12.64 18.05 -2.51
N LEU A 360 -11.60 18.80 -2.12
CA LEU A 360 -10.27 18.71 -2.73
C LEU A 360 -9.34 17.72 -2.01
N ASN A 361 -9.90 16.77 -1.25
CA ASN A 361 -9.19 15.65 -0.65
C ASN A 361 -9.17 14.42 -1.59
N THR A 362 -8.94 14.67 -2.89
CA THR A 362 -9.12 13.68 -3.95
C THR A 362 -7.87 13.42 -4.79
N GLY A 363 -7.84 12.23 -5.40
CA GLY A 363 -6.84 11.83 -6.38
C GLY A 363 -7.37 10.84 -7.42
N VAL A 364 -6.58 10.65 -8.48
CA VAL A 364 -6.85 9.75 -9.61
C VAL A 364 -5.58 8.94 -9.89
N VAL A 365 -5.72 7.64 -10.20
CA VAL A 365 -4.63 6.80 -10.72
C VAL A 365 -5.13 6.00 -11.92
N THR A 366 -4.33 5.96 -13.00
CA THR A 366 -4.59 5.13 -14.17
C THR A 366 -3.61 3.97 -14.31
N PHE A 367 -4.10 2.89 -14.92
CA PHE A 367 -3.40 1.62 -15.09
C PHE A 367 -3.02 1.34 -16.54
N ILE A 368 -3.07 2.36 -17.39
CA ILE A 368 -2.63 2.34 -18.78
C ILE A 368 -1.85 3.62 -19.10
N ASN A 369 -0.83 3.50 -19.94
CA ASN A 369 -0.06 4.64 -20.44
C ASN A 369 0.52 4.31 -21.82
N TYR A 370 0.34 5.21 -22.79
CA TYR A 370 0.79 5.00 -24.17
C TYR A 370 0.31 3.66 -24.75
N ASN A 371 -0.95 3.31 -24.50
CA ASN A 371 -1.61 2.05 -24.82
C ASN A 371 -0.95 0.80 -24.23
N LYS A 372 -0.11 0.95 -23.21
CA LYS A 372 0.53 -0.16 -22.50
C LYS A 372 0.01 -0.24 -21.07
N LYS A 373 -0.37 -1.45 -20.66
CA LYS A 373 -0.77 -1.73 -19.28
C LYS A 373 0.36 -1.37 -18.32
N VAL A 374 0.02 -0.64 -17.27
CA VAL A 374 0.93 -0.37 -16.15
C VAL A 374 0.92 -1.58 -15.24
N ILE A 375 2.09 -2.18 -15.07
CA ILE A 375 2.31 -3.32 -14.17
C ILE A 375 2.17 -2.93 -12.70
N GLN A 376 1.85 -3.91 -11.87
CA GLN A 376 1.51 -3.71 -10.45
C GLN A 376 2.60 -2.96 -9.67
N LYS A 377 3.88 -3.27 -9.91
CA LYS A 377 5.01 -2.56 -9.31
C LYS A 377 4.94 -1.05 -9.52
N VAL A 378 4.68 -0.62 -10.75
CA VAL A 378 4.69 0.80 -11.13
C VAL A 378 3.42 1.48 -10.63
N SER A 379 2.25 0.84 -10.76
CA SER A 379 0.98 1.43 -10.29
C SER A 379 0.92 1.62 -8.77
N GLN A 380 1.53 0.71 -7.99
CA GLN A 380 1.66 0.86 -6.54
C GLN A 380 2.53 2.07 -6.16
N ILE A 381 3.65 2.30 -6.88
CA ILE A 381 4.50 3.48 -6.68
C ILE A 381 3.76 4.76 -7.10
N THR A 382 3.03 4.73 -8.22
CA THR A 382 2.19 5.86 -8.66
C THR A 382 1.16 6.23 -7.59
N PHE A 383 0.46 5.25 -7.00
CA PHE A 383 -0.49 5.52 -5.93
C PHE A 383 0.19 6.14 -4.70
N ALA A 384 1.39 5.67 -4.33
CA ALA A 384 2.20 6.28 -3.25
C ALA A 384 2.65 7.70 -3.59
N HIS A 385 2.96 8.00 -4.86
CA HIS A 385 3.31 9.34 -5.34
C HIS A 385 2.14 10.31 -5.21
N GLU A 386 0.97 9.93 -5.73
CA GLU A 386 -0.23 10.77 -5.66
C GLU A 386 -0.68 11.01 -4.21
N THR A 387 -0.58 10.00 -3.35
CA THR A 387 -0.89 10.18 -1.92
C THR A 387 0.16 11.07 -1.24
N GLY A 388 1.43 11.00 -1.65
CA GLY A 388 2.48 11.94 -1.24
C GLY A 388 2.14 13.41 -1.56
N HIS A 389 1.55 13.67 -2.73
CA HIS A 389 1.00 14.99 -3.06
C HIS A 389 -0.14 15.40 -2.13
N ASN A 390 -1.09 14.51 -1.86
CA ASN A 390 -2.17 14.80 -0.91
C ASN A 390 -1.68 15.06 0.51
N TYR A 391 -0.54 14.51 0.91
CA TYR A 391 0.15 14.82 2.18
C TYR A 391 1.00 16.09 2.08
N GLY A 392 1.12 16.71 0.91
CA GLY A 392 1.70 18.03 0.71
C GLY A 392 3.15 18.05 0.26
N SER A 393 3.69 16.92 -0.18
CA SER A 393 4.99 16.93 -0.86
C SER A 393 4.81 17.51 -2.27
N PRO A 394 5.59 18.54 -2.66
CA PRO A 394 5.81 18.86 -4.07
C PRO A 394 6.71 17.79 -4.71
N HIS A 395 6.99 17.96 -6.01
CA HIS A 395 8.02 17.14 -6.66
C HIS A 395 9.42 17.44 -6.13
N ASP A 396 10.22 16.38 -5.99
CA ASP A 396 11.64 16.47 -5.67
C ASP A 396 12.43 17.05 -6.87
N SER A 397 13.23 18.08 -6.61
CA SER A 397 13.98 18.80 -7.65
C SER A 397 15.42 19.16 -7.27
N THR A 398 15.78 19.14 -5.98
CA THR A 398 17.14 19.40 -5.52
C THR A 398 18.00 18.15 -5.67
N SER A 399 19.33 18.30 -5.79
CA SER A 399 20.24 17.15 -5.87
C SER A 399 20.22 16.26 -4.63
N GLU A 400 19.84 16.81 -3.47
CA GLU A 400 19.65 16.06 -2.23
C GLU A 400 18.42 15.14 -2.30
N CYS A 401 17.33 15.63 -2.89
CA CYS A 401 16.03 14.96 -2.89
C CYS A 401 15.70 14.27 -4.22
N ALA A 402 16.47 14.51 -5.27
CA ALA A 402 16.45 13.80 -6.54
C ALA A 402 17.89 13.46 -6.97
N PRO A 403 18.58 12.55 -6.25
CA PRO A 403 20.01 12.30 -6.45
C PRO A 403 20.33 11.47 -7.71
N GLY A 404 19.37 10.72 -8.25
CA GLY A 404 19.59 9.83 -9.38
C GLY A 404 20.68 8.77 -9.13
N GLY A 405 21.43 8.45 -10.19
CA GLY A 405 22.54 7.49 -10.12
C GLY A 405 22.10 6.06 -9.80
N SER A 406 22.98 5.29 -9.15
CA SER A 406 22.74 3.87 -8.82
C SER A 406 21.69 3.65 -7.73
N ALA A 407 21.49 4.64 -6.86
CA ALA A 407 20.49 4.58 -5.80
C ALA A 407 19.11 5.05 -6.26
N GLY A 408 19.06 5.78 -7.38
CA GLY A 408 17.85 6.29 -7.99
C GLY A 408 17.23 7.49 -7.32
N ASN A 409 16.14 7.96 -7.91
CA ASN A 409 15.34 9.04 -7.35
C ASN A 409 14.30 8.50 -6.35
N PHE A 410 13.81 9.38 -5.48
CA PHE A 410 12.77 9.08 -4.50
C PHE A 410 11.37 9.06 -5.14
N ILE A 411 10.36 8.61 -4.38
CA ILE A 411 8.96 8.46 -4.84
C ILE A 411 8.43 9.76 -5.45
N MET A 412 8.76 10.92 -4.88
CA MET A 412 8.22 12.22 -5.32
C MET A 412 9.01 12.84 -6.48
N PHE A 413 9.88 12.09 -7.14
CA PHE A 413 10.54 12.57 -8.34
C PHE A 413 9.54 12.88 -9.44
N ALA A 414 9.69 14.02 -10.11
CA ALA A 414 8.73 14.49 -11.11
C ALA A 414 8.62 13.57 -12.33
N ARG A 415 9.56 12.66 -12.58
CA ARG A 415 9.49 11.71 -13.68
C ARG A 415 9.27 10.33 -13.10
N ALA A 416 8.48 9.52 -13.77
CA ALA A 416 8.20 8.20 -13.23
C ALA A 416 9.46 7.32 -13.22
N THR A 417 9.54 6.51 -12.17
CA THR A 417 10.69 5.66 -11.85
C THR A 417 10.36 4.20 -12.15
N SER A 418 11.35 3.44 -12.61
CA SER A 418 11.25 1.99 -12.85
C SER A 418 11.02 1.16 -11.57
N GLY A 419 11.24 1.75 -10.39
CA GLY A 419 10.98 1.12 -9.09
C GLY A 419 12.01 0.07 -8.67
N ASP A 420 13.08 -0.09 -9.44
CA ASP A 420 14.20 -1.03 -9.27
C ASP A 420 15.25 -0.52 -8.28
N GLN A 421 15.37 0.79 -8.16
CA GLN A 421 16.42 1.42 -7.37
C GLN A 421 15.97 1.62 -5.92
N LYS A 422 16.94 1.56 -5.00
CA LYS A 422 16.73 1.62 -3.55
C LYS A 422 15.83 2.79 -3.12
N ASN A 423 16.00 3.96 -3.73
CA ASN A 423 15.25 5.16 -3.35
C ASN A 423 13.83 5.20 -3.90
N ASN A 424 13.48 4.41 -4.92
CA ASN A 424 12.17 4.48 -5.58
C ASN A 424 10.99 4.06 -4.69
N ARG A 425 11.27 3.62 -3.46
CA ARG A 425 10.30 3.21 -2.44
C ARG A 425 10.41 4.00 -1.15
N LEU A 426 11.21 5.06 -1.17
CA LEU A 426 11.47 5.92 -0.03
C LEU A 426 11.01 7.34 -0.38
N PHE A 427 10.55 8.06 0.63
CA PHE A 427 10.37 9.50 0.53
C PHE A 427 11.71 10.21 0.78
N SER A 428 11.97 11.27 0.01
CA SER A 428 13.17 12.08 0.18
C SER A 428 13.12 12.87 1.50
N PRO A 429 14.27 13.35 2.01
CA PRO A 429 14.26 14.27 3.15
C PRO A 429 13.33 15.48 2.96
N CYS A 430 13.27 16.03 1.74
CA CYS A 430 12.38 17.15 1.39
C CYS A 430 10.90 16.77 1.51
N SER A 431 10.52 15.62 0.93
CA SER A 431 9.14 15.15 0.97
C SER A 431 8.70 14.93 2.42
N LYS A 432 9.52 14.23 3.21
CA LYS A 432 9.23 13.91 4.61
C LYS A 432 8.97 15.17 5.43
N GLN A 433 9.83 16.19 5.29
CA GLN A 433 9.66 17.46 6.01
C GLN A 433 8.33 18.16 5.66
N LYS A 434 7.96 18.20 4.38
CA LYS A 434 6.72 18.84 3.92
C LYS A 434 5.48 18.07 4.37
N MET A 435 5.52 16.75 4.22
CA MET A 435 4.43 15.87 4.64
C MET A 435 4.22 15.94 6.15
N ASN A 436 5.29 15.92 6.94
CA ASN A 436 5.24 16.05 8.40
C ASN A 436 4.56 17.36 8.83
N ALA A 437 4.91 18.47 8.19
CA ALA A 437 4.32 19.78 8.48
C ALA A 437 2.81 19.82 8.19
N VAL A 438 2.37 19.24 7.09
CA VAL A 438 0.94 19.17 6.74
C VAL A 438 0.20 18.22 7.67
N MET A 439 0.74 17.03 7.95
CA MET A 439 0.12 16.07 8.87
C MET A 439 -0.09 16.67 10.25
N ASN A 440 0.86 17.44 10.78
CA ASN A 440 0.72 18.09 12.09
C ASN A 440 -0.41 19.11 12.16
N VAL A 441 -0.80 19.67 11.02
CA VAL A 441 -1.75 20.78 10.95
C VAL A 441 -3.13 20.32 10.49
N LYS A 442 -3.20 19.35 9.57
CA LYS A 442 -4.45 18.84 9.00
C LYS A 442 -4.82 17.44 9.48
N GLY A 443 -3.87 16.61 9.87
CA GLY A 443 -4.10 15.20 10.20
C GLY A 443 -4.14 14.92 11.71
N ARG A 444 -3.00 15.11 12.38
CA ARG A 444 -2.68 14.65 13.75
C ARG A 444 -3.02 15.63 14.86
N CYS A 445 -3.51 16.82 14.54
CA CYS A 445 -3.81 17.81 15.58
C CYS A 445 -5.03 17.40 16.42
N ALA A 446 -5.09 17.90 17.65
CA ALA A 446 -6.21 17.65 18.56
C ALA A 446 -7.54 18.31 18.11
N ALA A 447 -7.48 19.31 17.22
CA ALA A 447 -8.69 20.00 16.75
C ALA A 447 -9.63 19.06 15.97
N GLU A 448 -10.93 19.32 16.05
CA GLU A 448 -11.96 18.57 15.30
C GLU A 448 -11.80 18.67 13.78
N SER A 449 -11.14 19.72 13.29
CA SER A 449 -10.79 19.86 11.87
C SER A 449 -9.77 18.83 11.40
N CYS A 450 -9.02 18.22 12.31
CA CYS A 450 -8.06 17.17 12.00
C CYS A 450 -8.73 15.80 11.91
N CYS A 451 -8.50 15.10 10.81
CA CYS A 451 -9.32 13.93 10.45
C CYS A 451 -8.66 12.57 10.67
N PHE A 452 -7.38 12.51 11.05
CA PHE A 452 -6.75 11.20 11.30
C PHE A 452 -7.42 10.52 12.50
N LYS A 453 -7.53 9.22 12.39
CA LYS A 453 -8.06 8.33 13.43
C LYS A 453 -6.91 7.67 14.17
N ASP A 454 -7.23 7.16 15.35
CA ASP A 454 -6.32 6.30 16.07
C ASP A 454 -5.97 5.12 15.15
N ALA A 455 -4.68 4.85 14.98
CA ALA A 455 -4.29 3.53 14.50
C ALA A 455 -4.89 2.53 15.48
N LYS A 456 -5.68 1.56 15.00
CA LYS A 456 -6.06 0.42 15.85
C LYS A 456 -4.76 -0.10 16.48
N GLY A 457 -4.72 -0.10 17.80
CA GLY A 457 -3.51 -0.41 18.55
C GLY A 457 -3.04 -1.84 18.25
N ALA A 458 -1.77 -2.08 18.56
CA ALA A 458 -1.17 -3.41 18.64
C ALA A 458 -2.16 -4.43 19.19
N ILE A 459 -2.41 -5.50 18.45
CA ILE A 459 -3.34 -6.54 18.88
C ILE A 459 -2.52 -7.63 19.56
N CYS A 460 -2.30 -7.45 20.86
CA CYS A 460 -1.67 -8.50 21.65
C CYS A 460 -2.39 -9.83 21.45
N GLY A 461 -1.66 -10.91 21.20
CA GLY A 461 -2.19 -12.23 20.88
C GLY A 461 -2.32 -12.51 19.38
N ASN A 462 -1.85 -11.61 18.51
CA ASN A 462 -1.80 -11.84 17.05
C ASN A 462 -0.45 -12.39 16.57
N MET A 463 0.48 -12.62 17.51
CA MET A 463 1.84 -13.11 17.33
C MET A 463 2.75 -12.16 16.54
N VAL A 464 2.45 -10.87 16.56
CA VAL A 464 3.29 -9.82 15.99
C VAL A 464 3.56 -8.82 17.09
N VAL A 465 4.84 -8.58 17.37
CA VAL A 465 5.21 -7.55 18.33
C VAL A 465 4.89 -6.18 17.73
N GLU A 466 3.84 -5.55 18.24
CA GLU A 466 3.33 -4.27 17.76
C GLU A 466 3.32 -3.21 18.88
N GLY A 467 3.46 -1.93 18.52
CA GLY A 467 3.34 -0.83 19.47
C GLY A 467 4.30 -0.89 20.67
N ASN A 468 3.76 -1.15 21.87
CA ASN A 468 4.46 -1.21 23.15
C ASN A 468 4.64 -2.64 23.69
N GLU A 469 4.31 -3.66 22.90
CA GLU A 469 4.51 -5.06 23.25
C GLU A 469 6.01 -5.39 23.31
N GLN A 470 6.39 -6.25 24.26
CA GLN A 470 7.77 -6.71 24.40
C GLN A 470 8.02 -8.06 23.73
N CYS A 471 6.94 -8.78 23.44
CA CYS A 471 6.87 -10.07 22.79
C CYS A 471 5.39 -10.29 22.45
N ASP A 472 5.07 -11.18 21.51
CA ASP A 472 3.70 -11.63 21.31
C ASP A 472 3.77 -13.09 20.87
N CYS A 473 3.49 -14.01 21.80
CA CYS A 473 3.47 -15.44 21.55
C CYS A 473 2.06 -15.95 21.20
N GLY A 474 1.04 -15.09 21.15
CA GLY A 474 -0.37 -15.46 21.08
C GLY A 474 -1.10 -15.35 22.41
N TYR A 475 -2.19 -16.10 22.54
CA TYR A 475 -2.95 -16.35 23.76
C TYR A 475 -2.23 -17.35 24.67
N LYS A 476 -2.55 -17.35 25.97
CA LYS A 476 -1.95 -18.29 26.93
C LYS A 476 -2.16 -19.76 26.54
N GLU A 477 -3.26 -20.06 25.84
CA GLU A 477 -3.59 -21.40 25.37
C GLU A 477 -2.88 -21.78 24.07
N ASP A 478 -2.26 -20.82 23.38
CA ASP A 478 -1.62 -21.04 22.09
C ASP A 478 -0.35 -21.87 22.27
N LYS A 479 -0.12 -22.78 21.32
CA LYS A 479 1.02 -23.68 21.37
C LYS A 479 2.34 -22.91 21.38
N SER A 480 2.41 -21.81 20.62
CA SER A 480 3.53 -20.88 20.61
C SER A 480 3.78 -20.22 21.96
N CYS A 481 2.76 -19.86 22.74
CA CYS A 481 2.96 -19.38 24.12
C CYS A 481 3.32 -20.49 25.10
N SER A 482 2.82 -21.71 24.90
CA SER A 482 3.22 -22.86 25.73
C SER A 482 4.69 -23.25 25.53
N GLU A 483 5.22 -22.98 24.33
CA GLU A 483 6.63 -23.22 23.97
C GLU A 483 7.52 -21.98 24.28
N ASP A 484 6.97 -20.77 24.22
CA ASP A 484 7.66 -19.52 24.55
C ASP A 484 7.65 -19.25 26.07
N THR A 485 8.72 -19.69 26.73
CA THR A 485 8.91 -19.48 28.18
C THR A 485 9.36 -18.06 28.56
N CYS A 486 9.45 -17.15 27.59
CA CYS A 486 9.91 -15.77 27.75
C CYS A 486 8.77 -14.75 27.60
N CYS A 487 7.67 -15.11 26.94
CA CYS A 487 6.56 -14.22 26.68
C CYS A 487 5.30 -14.56 27.48
N GLU A 488 4.64 -13.55 28.03
CA GLU A 488 3.32 -13.68 28.63
C GLU A 488 2.25 -13.59 27.54
N GLY A 489 1.58 -14.70 27.26
CA GLY A 489 0.45 -14.73 26.32
C GLY A 489 -0.76 -13.93 26.80
N ARG A 490 -1.61 -13.53 25.86
CA ARG A 490 -2.87 -12.82 26.15
C ARG A 490 -3.90 -13.75 26.80
N ASP A 491 -4.65 -13.24 27.78
CA ASP A 491 -5.81 -13.95 28.33
C ASP A 491 -7.03 -13.82 27.40
N GLN A 492 -7.66 -14.95 27.04
CA GLN A 492 -8.87 -14.99 26.19
C GLN A 492 -10.08 -14.24 26.80
N GLY A 493 -10.08 -14.00 28.10
CA GLY A 493 -11.14 -13.28 28.83
C GLY A 493 -10.87 -11.80 29.13
N SER A 494 -9.70 -11.26 28.76
CA SER A 494 -9.33 -9.88 29.09
C SER A 494 -9.84 -8.88 28.04
N THR A 495 -10.68 -7.93 28.49
CA THR A 495 -11.13 -6.77 27.70
C THR A 495 -10.06 -5.69 27.56
N ASP A 496 -9.03 -5.73 28.39
CA ASP A 496 -8.06 -4.64 28.55
C ASP A 496 -6.79 -4.85 27.72
N GLY A 497 -6.73 -5.95 26.95
CA GLY A 497 -5.59 -6.27 26.08
C GLY A 497 -4.31 -6.62 26.86
N THR A 498 -4.42 -6.99 28.14
CA THR A 498 -3.29 -7.37 29.00
C THR A 498 -2.65 -8.68 28.53
N GLY A 499 -1.33 -8.63 28.31
CA GLY A 499 -0.48 -9.71 27.81
C GLY A 499 0.72 -9.10 27.06
N CYS A 500 1.45 -9.93 26.30
CA CYS A 500 2.48 -9.49 25.36
C CYS A 500 3.63 -8.70 26.00
N ASN A 501 3.92 -9.05 27.26
CA ASN A 501 5.04 -8.57 28.03
C ASN A 501 6.01 -9.73 28.28
N ARG A 502 7.30 -9.43 28.40
CA ARG A 502 8.25 -10.44 28.83
C ARG A 502 7.97 -10.81 30.28
N LEU A 503 8.03 -12.11 30.57
CA LEU A 503 7.87 -12.59 31.94
C LEU A 503 8.97 -12.03 32.84
N PRO A 504 8.68 -11.73 34.12
CA PRO A 504 9.67 -11.16 35.05
C PRO A 504 10.94 -12.01 35.14
N GLY A 505 12.10 -11.36 34.99
CA GLY A 505 13.41 -12.02 35.11
C GLY A 505 13.81 -12.90 33.91
N LYS A 506 13.10 -12.80 32.78
CA LYS A 506 13.40 -13.51 31.53
C LYS A 506 13.96 -12.56 30.49
N GLU A 507 15.05 -12.98 29.85
CA GLU A 507 15.64 -12.30 28.70
C GLU A 507 15.78 -13.26 27.53
N CYS A 508 15.49 -12.74 26.34
CA CYS A 508 15.61 -13.48 25.09
C CYS A 508 17.11 -13.66 24.74
N ARG A 509 17.59 -14.90 24.73
CA ARG A 509 18.97 -15.27 24.37
C ARG A 509 18.95 -16.14 23.11
N THR A 510 19.74 -15.79 22.10
CA THR A 510 19.94 -16.68 20.93
C THR A 510 20.76 -17.92 21.32
N ASP A 511 20.67 -19.01 20.55
CA ASP A 511 21.51 -20.22 20.70
C ASP A 511 23.03 -19.94 20.73
N ALA A 512 23.46 -18.75 20.31
CA ALA A 512 24.84 -18.26 20.39
C ALA A 512 25.22 -17.57 21.73
N GLY A 513 24.37 -17.60 22.76
CA GLY A 513 24.73 -17.17 24.12
C GLY A 513 24.83 -15.66 24.36
N SER A 514 24.25 -14.80 23.52
CA SER A 514 24.26 -13.33 23.73
C SER A 514 22.94 -12.82 24.32
N ILE A 515 22.98 -12.00 25.37
CA ILE A 515 21.83 -11.27 25.95
C ILE A 515 21.48 -10.08 25.06
N ILE A 516 20.20 -9.94 24.67
CA ILE A 516 19.75 -8.82 23.84
C ILE A 516 19.17 -7.71 24.73
N TYR A 517 19.92 -6.62 24.88
CA TYR A 517 19.30 -5.30 25.07
C TYR A 517 18.77 -4.85 23.70
N TYR A 518 17.51 -4.40 23.65
CA TYR A 518 16.81 -4.01 22.42
C TYR A 518 17.66 -3.06 21.56
N ASN A 519 18.36 -3.64 20.60
CA ASN A 519 18.90 -2.96 19.43
C ASN A 519 18.99 -4.00 18.31
N LYS A 520 18.36 -3.65 17.18
CA LYS A 520 18.24 -4.41 15.92
C LYS A 520 19.24 -5.57 15.78
N ARG A 521 18.77 -6.82 15.93
CA ARG A 521 19.23 -8.04 15.20
C ARG A 521 18.68 -9.32 15.83
N GLN A 522 18.25 -10.23 14.95
CA GLN A 522 18.12 -11.68 15.11
C GLN A 522 17.35 -12.24 16.32
N VAL A 523 16.30 -13.03 16.03
CA VAL A 523 15.85 -14.11 16.92
C VAL A 523 15.61 -15.41 16.15
N SER A 524 16.58 -16.34 16.19
CA SER A 524 16.31 -17.77 15.98
C SER A 524 15.65 -18.29 17.25
N TRP A 525 14.93 -19.40 17.15
CA TRP A 525 14.35 -20.19 18.25
C TRP A 525 14.99 -19.88 19.62
N LEU A 526 14.25 -19.21 20.50
CA LEU A 526 14.77 -18.73 21.78
C LEU A 526 14.84 -19.87 22.79
N SER A 527 16.03 -20.07 23.36
CA SER A 527 16.16 -20.76 24.64
C SER A 527 16.12 -19.71 25.76
N CYS A 528 15.12 -19.80 26.64
CA CYS A 528 14.88 -18.83 27.71
C CYS A 528 15.68 -19.21 28.98
N ALA A 529 16.49 -18.29 29.52
CA ALA A 529 17.25 -18.51 30.76
C ALA A 529 16.65 -17.73 31.94
N LEU A 530 16.75 -18.29 33.14
CA LEU A 530 16.47 -17.58 34.40
C LEU A 530 17.69 -16.71 34.76
N LEU A 531 17.46 -15.48 35.21
CA LEU A 531 18.49 -14.68 35.87
C LEU A 531 18.81 -15.29 37.24
N ASP A 532 19.88 -16.10 37.32
CA ASP A 532 20.48 -16.46 38.60
C ASP A 532 21.20 -15.23 39.17
N ASN A 533 20.53 -14.57 40.11
CA ASN A 533 21.00 -13.35 40.75
C ASN A 533 22.06 -13.65 41.83
N ASN A 534 23.08 -14.43 41.51
CA ASN A 534 24.05 -14.93 42.49
C ASN A 534 25.50 -15.03 42.01
N THR A 535 25.98 -14.05 41.25
CA THR A 535 27.41 -13.89 40.98
C THR A 535 27.85 -12.45 41.24
N ASN A 536 28.04 -12.12 42.51
CA ASN A 536 28.90 -11.02 42.95
C ASN A 536 29.49 -11.36 44.32
N LYS A 537 30.57 -12.17 44.29
CA LYS A 537 31.67 -12.20 45.26
C LYS A 537 32.83 -12.94 44.61
N GLU A 538 34.02 -12.32 44.69
CA GLU A 538 35.28 -12.63 43.99
C GLU A 538 35.29 -12.11 42.54
N HIS A 539 36.05 -11.10 42.14
CA HIS A 539 37.25 -10.45 42.69
C HIS A 539 37.18 -8.92 42.60
#